data_AF-A0A840QBF3-F1
#
_entry.id   AF-A0A840QBF3-F1
#
_cell.length_a   1.000
_cell.length_b   1.000
_cell.length_c   1.000
_cell.angle_alpha   90.00
_cell.angle_beta   90.00
_cell.angle_gamma   90.00
#
_symmetry.space_group_name_H-M   'P 1'
#
loop_
_entity.id
_entity.type
_entity.pdbx_description
1 polymer ?
#
loop_
_entity_poly.entity_id
_entity_poly.type
_entity_poly.pdbx_seq_one_letter_code
_entity_poly.pdbx_strand_id
1 'polypeptide(L)'
;MIVLAPVGDPSSSARDDTGRPCVEADPVEERFRGFVQGRGDVHVGASQVVSLRETAAGYEQAFHALAAAKSGAEHYARFRPQEELAALLGQTGRDWAGKLLAPLIEYIPDRCHDPDAKELARTLQFWLMAYNVSAKALKIHRNTLSARLSHIERLLGCDLHQIRTQATLDLALRILHYPRSSSGDHQDSINALLNTAAVRLWAQRQLTPLLTDDAQQSLTTLRAWLASDARLDMTAAALEISVPGTRKRLLRVERLLQRSLLIGPSARYDLWLALRIHDGHDL
;
A
#
# COMPACT_ATOMS: atom_id res chain seq x y z
N MET A 1 -0.07 -11.31 -12.66
CA MET A 1 -0.44 -10.49 -13.82
C MET A 1 -1.22 -9.29 -13.33
N ILE A 2 -0.93 -8.10 -13.87
CA ILE A 2 -1.61 -6.84 -13.54
C ILE A 2 -2.48 -6.49 -14.73
N VAL A 3 -3.76 -6.22 -14.49
CA VAL A 3 -4.73 -5.84 -15.51
C VAL A 3 -5.29 -4.47 -15.15
N LEU A 4 -5.15 -3.52 -16.07
CA LEU A 4 -5.88 -2.26 -15.99
C LEU A 4 -7.28 -2.52 -16.54
N ALA A 5 -8.31 -2.32 -15.73
CA ALA A 5 -9.66 -2.63 -16.14
C ALA A 5 -10.05 -1.77 -17.37
N PRO A 6 -10.48 -2.40 -18.48
CA PRO A 6 -10.89 -1.67 -19.67
C PRO A 6 -12.15 -0.86 -19.37
N VAL A 7 -12.33 0.26 -20.08
CA VAL A 7 -13.60 0.99 -20.07
C VAL A 7 -14.66 0.05 -20.63
N GLY A 8 -15.64 -0.35 -19.80
CA GLY A 8 -16.81 -1.09 -20.27
C GLY A 8 -17.58 -0.23 -21.28
N ASP A 9 -18.16 -0.86 -22.29
CA ASP A 9 -18.98 -0.17 -23.29
C ASP A 9 -20.15 0.56 -22.57
N PRO A 10 -20.25 1.90 -22.64
CA PRO A 10 -21.26 2.68 -21.91
C PRO A 10 -22.70 2.41 -22.40
N SER A 11 -22.88 1.56 -23.41
CA SER A 11 -24.16 1.26 -24.04
C SER A 11 -24.97 0.15 -23.37
N SER A 12 -24.44 -0.56 -22.38
CA SER A 12 -25.23 -1.52 -21.59
C SER A 12 -25.53 -0.98 -20.19
N SER A 13 -26.68 -0.31 -20.05
CA SER A 13 -27.28 -0.01 -18.74
C SER A 13 -28.58 -0.79 -18.58
N ALA A 14 -28.48 -2.12 -18.57
CA ALA A 14 -29.60 -2.95 -18.16
C ALA A 14 -29.93 -2.66 -16.68
N ARG A 15 -31.18 -2.27 -16.42
CA ARG A 15 -31.74 -2.16 -15.07
C ARG A 15 -32.55 -3.42 -14.81
N ASP A 16 -32.43 -3.99 -13.61
CA ASP A 16 -33.35 -5.02 -13.13
C ASP A 16 -34.78 -4.44 -12.98
N ASP A 17 -35.80 -5.29 -12.90
CA ASP A 17 -37.21 -4.93 -12.61
C ASP A 17 -37.38 -4.09 -11.34
N THR A 18 -36.35 -4.04 -10.47
CA THR A 18 -36.28 -3.22 -9.26
C THR A 18 -35.59 -1.85 -9.45
N GLY A 19 -35.17 -1.50 -10.66
CA GLY A 19 -34.49 -0.24 -10.97
C GLY A 19 -33.05 -0.14 -10.46
N ARG A 20 -32.50 -1.21 -9.90
CA ARG A 20 -31.06 -1.31 -9.58
C ARG A 20 -30.26 -1.49 -10.87
N PRO A 21 -29.10 -0.83 -11.02
CA PRO A 21 -28.18 -1.16 -12.10
C PRO A 21 -27.81 -2.64 -11.97
N CYS A 22 -28.07 -3.44 -13.01
CA CYS A 22 -27.48 -4.76 -13.08
C CYS A 22 -25.96 -4.55 -13.10
N VAL A 23 -25.25 -5.11 -12.13
CA VAL A 23 -23.81 -5.30 -12.27
C VAL A 23 -23.67 -6.40 -13.31
N GLU A 24 -23.80 -6.05 -14.59
CA GLU A 24 -23.44 -6.97 -15.67
C GLU A 24 -22.00 -7.40 -15.42
N ALA A 25 -21.81 -8.72 -15.33
CA ALA A 25 -20.50 -9.28 -15.11
C ALA A 25 -19.58 -8.81 -16.23
N ASP A 26 -18.48 -8.14 -15.87
CA ASP A 26 -17.51 -7.64 -16.83
C ASP A 26 -16.93 -8.87 -17.60
N PRO A 27 -17.21 -9.01 -18.91
CA PRO A 27 -16.86 -10.22 -19.66
C PRO A 27 -15.34 -10.43 -19.75
N VAL A 28 -14.56 -9.37 -19.52
CA VAL A 28 -13.10 -9.45 -19.41
C VAL A 28 -12.70 -10.01 -18.04
N GLU A 29 -13.38 -9.60 -16.97
CA GLU A 29 -13.19 -10.16 -15.63
C GLU A 29 -13.53 -11.66 -15.60
N GLU A 30 -14.66 -12.08 -16.17
CA GLU A 30 -15.02 -13.51 -16.23
C GLU A 30 -13.98 -14.34 -16.99
N ARG A 31 -13.45 -13.82 -18.10
CA ARG A 31 -12.36 -14.49 -18.84
C ARG A 31 -11.10 -14.63 -18.02
N PHE A 32 -10.71 -13.60 -17.26
CA PHE A 32 -9.54 -13.70 -16.39
C PHE A 32 -9.76 -14.63 -15.21
N ARG A 33 -10.96 -14.66 -14.62
CA ARG A 33 -11.35 -15.63 -13.59
C ARG A 33 -11.28 -17.06 -14.14
N GLY A 34 -11.84 -17.31 -15.31
CA GLY A 34 -11.73 -18.61 -15.98
C GLY A 34 -10.28 -18.98 -16.33
N PHE A 35 -9.44 -18.01 -16.70
CA PHE A 35 -8.04 -18.25 -17.04
C PHE A 35 -7.18 -18.68 -15.83
N VAL A 36 -7.45 -18.16 -14.64
CA VAL A 36 -6.73 -18.56 -13.41
C VAL A 36 -7.23 -19.88 -12.82
N GLN A 37 -8.47 -20.28 -13.13
CA GLN A 37 -9.01 -21.56 -12.70
C GLN A 37 -8.14 -22.72 -13.23
N GLY A 38 -7.68 -23.59 -12.32
CA GLY A 38 -6.81 -24.71 -12.65
C GLY A 38 -5.32 -24.35 -12.84
N ARG A 39 -4.92 -23.07 -12.69
CA ARG A 39 -3.52 -22.62 -12.77
C ARG A 39 -3.05 -22.08 -11.43
N GLY A 40 -2.51 -22.97 -10.58
CA GLY A 40 -2.07 -22.63 -9.23
C GLY A 40 -0.90 -21.64 -9.14
N ASP A 41 -0.22 -21.39 -10.25
CA ASP A 41 0.92 -20.47 -10.37
C ASP A 41 0.52 -19.09 -10.90
N VAL A 42 -0.69 -18.93 -11.45
CA VAL A 42 -1.12 -17.69 -12.10
C VAL A 42 -2.09 -16.91 -11.23
N HIS A 43 -1.68 -15.70 -10.87
CA HIS A 43 -2.48 -14.77 -10.08
C HIS A 43 -2.76 -13.48 -10.84
N VAL A 44 -3.96 -12.93 -10.72
CA VAL A 44 -4.40 -11.74 -11.45
C VAL A 44 -4.94 -10.69 -10.50
N GLY A 45 -4.38 -9.49 -10.57
CA GLY A 45 -4.92 -8.30 -9.93
C GLY A 45 -5.49 -7.34 -10.96
N ALA A 46 -6.72 -6.90 -10.77
CA ALA A 46 -7.39 -5.94 -11.64
C ALA A 46 -7.62 -4.61 -10.92
N SER A 47 -7.42 -3.48 -11.60
CA SER A 47 -7.78 -2.14 -11.07
C SER A 47 -9.29 -1.87 -11.15
N GLN A 48 -9.72 -0.70 -10.69
CA GLN A 48 -10.96 -0.11 -11.20
C GLN A 48 -10.74 0.43 -12.62
N VAL A 49 -11.84 0.77 -13.30
CA VAL A 49 -11.77 1.50 -14.57
C VAL A 49 -11.25 2.90 -14.25
N VAL A 50 -10.06 3.22 -14.77
CA VAL A 50 -9.42 4.53 -14.59
C VAL A 50 -9.23 5.21 -15.95
N SER A 51 -9.21 6.54 -15.96
CA SER A 51 -8.88 7.28 -17.18
C SER A 51 -7.41 7.10 -17.57
N LEU A 52 -7.05 7.35 -18.83
CA LEU A 52 -5.65 7.26 -19.31
C LEU A 52 -4.66 8.09 -18.47
N ARG A 53 -5.07 9.27 -18.00
CA ARG A 53 -4.25 10.13 -17.12
C ARG A 53 -4.01 9.53 -15.73
N GLU A 54 -4.85 8.59 -15.30
CA GLU A 54 -4.81 7.92 -13.99
C GLU A 54 -4.18 6.53 -14.08
N THR A 55 -3.53 6.18 -15.20
CA THR A 55 -2.88 4.88 -15.42
C THR A 55 -1.90 4.49 -14.30
N ALA A 56 -1.18 5.46 -13.74
CA ALA A 56 -0.28 5.21 -12.61
C ALA A 56 -1.05 4.72 -11.37
N ALA A 57 -2.14 5.41 -11.02
CA ALA A 57 -3.03 4.99 -9.94
C ALA A 57 -3.68 3.64 -10.26
N GLY A 58 -4.13 3.41 -11.50
CA GLY A 58 -4.66 2.11 -11.93
C GLY A 58 -3.64 0.97 -11.76
N TYR A 59 -2.35 1.23 -12.04
CA TYR A 59 -1.30 0.23 -11.86
C TYR A 59 -1.10 -0.09 -10.38
N GLU A 60 -1.10 0.92 -9.51
CA GLU A 60 -1.07 0.74 -8.05
C GLU A 60 -2.28 -0.08 -7.57
N GLN A 61 -3.49 0.25 -8.03
CA GLN A 61 -4.71 -0.49 -7.71
C GLN A 61 -4.63 -1.97 -8.10
N ALA A 62 -4.28 -2.25 -9.36
CA ALA A 62 -4.14 -3.61 -9.85
C ALA A 62 -2.99 -4.36 -9.16
N PHE A 63 -1.95 -3.65 -8.74
CA PHE A 63 -0.88 -4.19 -7.93
C PHE A 63 -1.37 -4.62 -6.53
N HIS A 64 -2.13 -3.77 -5.84
CA HIS A 64 -2.75 -4.11 -4.55
C HIS A 64 -3.72 -5.29 -4.68
N ALA A 65 -4.54 -5.29 -5.73
CA ALA A 65 -5.42 -6.41 -6.03
C ALA A 65 -4.63 -7.70 -6.28
N LEU A 66 -3.49 -7.64 -6.98
CA LEU A 66 -2.65 -8.82 -7.20
C LEU A 66 -2.09 -9.37 -5.89
N ALA A 67 -1.78 -8.50 -4.92
CA ALA A 67 -1.38 -8.94 -3.59
C ALA A 67 -2.52 -9.66 -2.85
N ALA A 68 -3.76 -9.18 -2.96
CA ALA A 68 -4.94 -9.85 -2.41
C ALA A 68 -5.23 -11.19 -3.13
N ALA A 69 -5.09 -11.23 -4.45
CA ALA A 69 -5.28 -12.42 -5.28
C ALA A 69 -4.35 -13.56 -4.88
N LYS A 70 -3.08 -13.24 -4.53
CA LYS A 70 -2.13 -14.23 -4.02
C LYS A 70 -2.57 -14.84 -2.68
N SER A 71 -3.25 -14.05 -1.84
CA SER A 71 -3.76 -14.50 -0.53
C SER A 71 -5.10 -15.21 -0.56
N GLY A 72 -5.84 -15.11 -1.66
CA GLY A 72 -7.16 -15.69 -1.81
C GLY A 72 -7.15 -17.01 -2.59
N ALA A 73 -8.15 -17.85 -2.35
CA ALA A 73 -8.32 -19.11 -3.08
C ALA A 73 -8.73 -18.92 -4.56
N GLU A 74 -9.26 -17.74 -4.92
CA GLU A 74 -9.76 -17.48 -6.27
C GLU A 74 -8.65 -17.15 -7.29
N HIS A 75 -7.41 -16.90 -6.84
CA HIS A 75 -6.26 -16.45 -7.66
C HIS A 75 -6.52 -15.22 -8.56
N TYR A 76 -7.69 -14.60 -8.43
CA TYR A 76 -8.11 -13.37 -9.05
C TYR A 76 -8.64 -12.45 -7.96
N ALA A 77 -8.24 -11.18 -8.00
CA ALA A 77 -8.88 -10.15 -7.21
C ALA A 77 -8.99 -8.86 -8.01
N ARG A 78 -10.10 -8.15 -7.79
CA ARG A 78 -10.31 -6.81 -8.30
C ARG A 78 -10.13 -5.83 -7.16
N PHE A 79 -9.49 -4.71 -7.48
CA PHE A 79 -9.26 -3.64 -6.54
C PHE A 79 -10.59 -3.10 -6.04
N ARG A 80 -10.76 -3.12 -4.71
CA ARG A 80 -11.90 -2.52 -4.03
C ARG A 80 -11.40 -1.42 -3.11
N PRO A 81 -11.78 -0.15 -3.34
CA PRO A 81 -11.43 0.96 -2.45
C PRO A 81 -11.78 0.68 -0.98
N GLN A 82 -12.88 -0.04 -0.72
CA GLN A 82 -13.31 -0.39 0.64
C GLN A 82 -12.33 -1.32 1.37
N GLU A 83 -11.39 -1.93 0.65
CA GLU A 83 -10.33 -2.78 1.20
C GLU A 83 -8.99 -2.01 1.36
N GLU A 84 -8.96 -0.72 1.01
CA GLU A 84 -7.77 0.11 1.13
C GLU A 84 -7.92 1.16 2.23
N LEU A 85 -6.93 1.21 3.11
CA LEU A 85 -6.91 2.18 4.21
C LEU A 85 -7.04 3.61 3.70
N ALA A 86 -6.30 4.03 2.67
CA ALA A 86 -6.33 5.41 2.16
C ALA A 86 -7.74 5.88 1.77
N ALA A 87 -8.55 5.00 1.17
CA ALA A 87 -9.93 5.29 0.82
C ALA A 87 -10.86 5.36 2.06
N LEU A 88 -10.65 4.48 3.04
CA LEU A 88 -11.40 4.49 4.30
C LEU A 88 -11.18 5.77 5.12
N LEU A 89 -10.03 6.45 4.93
CA LEU A 89 -9.72 7.67 5.67
C LEU A 89 -10.43 8.93 5.15
N GLY A 90 -11.00 8.89 3.95
CA GLY A 90 -11.85 9.95 3.41
C GLY A 90 -11.22 11.36 3.45
N GLN A 91 -12.06 12.39 3.64
CA GLN A 91 -11.62 13.78 3.61
C GLN A 91 -10.78 14.17 4.85
N THR A 92 -11.10 13.67 6.05
CA THR A 92 -10.27 13.91 7.25
C THR A 92 -8.85 13.36 7.07
N GLY A 93 -8.72 12.16 6.51
CA GLY A 93 -7.41 11.61 6.13
C GLY A 93 -6.67 12.50 5.15
N ARG A 94 -7.38 13.08 4.17
CA ARG A 94 -6.80 13.98 3.17
C ARG A 94 -6.30 15.28 3.78
N ASP A 95 -7.05 15.87 4.71
CA ASP A 95 -6.64 17.09 5.40
C ASP A 95 -5.41 16.84 6.28
N TRP A 96 -5.37 15.69 6.96
CA TRP A 96 -4.19 15.23 7.71
C TRP A 96 -2.98 15.03 6.79
N ALA A 97 -3.15 14.30 5.69
CA ALA A 97 -2.09 14.02 4.73
C ALA A 97 -1.54 15.31 4.08
N GLY A 98 -2.43 16.25 3.75
CA GLY A 98 -2.07 17.56 3.22
C GLY A 98 -1.22 18.36 4.22
N LYS A 99 -1.61 18.40 5.50
CA LYS A 99 -0.83 19.06 6.56
C LYS A 99 0.53 18.40 6.77
N LEU A 100 0.57 17.07 6.81
CA LEU A 100 1.82 16.32 6.99
C LEU A 100 2.81 16.57 5.85
N LEU A 101 2.32 16.60 4.61
CA LEU A 101 3.15 16.76 3.42
C LEU A 101 3.32 18.22 2.99
N ALA A 102 2.69 19.19 3.67
CA ALA A 102 2.76 20.61 3.35
C ALA A 102 4.21 21.11 3.12
N PRO A 103 5.19 20.82 4.01
CA PRO A 103 6.56 21.29 3.81
C PRO A 103 7.22 20.76 2.54
N LEU A 104 6.78 19.61 2.03
CA LEU A 104 7.29 19.01 0.80
C LEU A 104 6.55 19.51 -0.44
N ILE A 105 5.21 19.59 -0.39
CA ILE A 105 4.38 19.94 -1.55
C ILE A 105 4.37 21.44 -1.84
N GLU A 106 4.58 22.28 -0.82
CA GLU A 106 4.65 23.74 -0.92
C GLU A 106 6.09 24.26 -1.09
N TYR A 107 7.07 23.35 -1.13
CA TYR A 107 8.48 23.70 -1.27
C TYR A 107 8.75 24.44 -2.59
N ILE A 108 9.46 25.57 -2.49
CA ILE A 108 9.93 26.36 -3.62
C ILE A 108 11.46 26.28 -3.65
N PRO A 109 12.08 25.82 -4.75
CA PRO A 109 13.52 25.76 -4.88
C PRO A 109 14.19 27.14 -4.84
N ASP A 110 15.30 27.24 -4.12
CA ASP A 110 16.13 28.46 -4.09
C ASP A 110 16.80 28.74 -5.45
N ARG A 111 17.08 27.69 -6.22
CA ARG A 111 17.75 27.77 -7.53
C ARG A 111 16.94 27.06 -8.60
N CYS A 112 17.00 27.59 -9.82
CA CYS A 112 16.27 27.03 -10.97
C CYS A 112 16.64 25.57 -11.30
N HIS A 113 17.85 25.11 -10.94
CA HIS A 113 18.29 23.74 -11.20
C HIS A 113 17.99 22.77 -10.04
N ASP A 114 17.55 23.26 -8.89
CA ASP A 114 17.25 22.42 -7.73
C ASP A 114 15.92 21.69 -7.95
N PRO A 115 15.79 20.45 -7.44
CA PRO A 115 14.58 19.66 -7.65
C PRO A 115 13.38 20.38 -7.03
N ASP A 116 12.31 20.53 -7.80
CA ASP A 116 11.06 21.13 -7.31
C ASP A 116 10.25 20.19 -6.41
N ALA A 117 9.20 20.71 -5.78
CA ALA A 117 8.30 19.94 -4.93
C ALA A 117 7.75 18.69 -5.63
N LYS A 118 7.43 18.76 -6.93
CA LYS A 118 6.88 17.63 -7.69
C LYS A 118 7.93 16.56 -7.90
N GLU A 119 9.17 16.94 -8.20
CA GLU A 119 10.29 16.02 -8.33
C GLU A 119 10.64 15.33 -7.00
N LEU A 120 10.63 16.07 -5.90
CA LEU A 120 10.89 15.52 -4.57
C LEU A 120 9.75 14.57 -4.12
N ALA A 121 8.48 14.97 -4.28
CA ALA A 121 7.33 14.12 -3.97
C ALA A 121 7.33 12.83 -4.79
N ARG A 122 7.62 12.93 -6.10
CA ARG A 122 7.77 11.76 -6.98
C ARG A 122 8.94 10.87 -6.55
N THR A 123 10.07 11.48 -6.16
CA THR A 123 11.24 10.72 -5.67
C THR A 123 10.88 9.95 -4.41
N LEU A 124 10.16 10.57 -3.47
CA LEU A 124 9.69 9.93 -2.24
C LEU A 124 8.75 8.76 -2.54
N GLN A 125 7.71 8.98 -3.36
CA GLN A 125 6.74 7.94 -3.74
C GLN A 125 7.45 6.72 -4.35
N PHE A 126 8.28 6.93 -5.36
CA PHE A 126 9.00 5.83 -5.99
C PHE A 126 9.95 5.12 -5.02
N TRP A 127 10.68 5.88 -4.19
CA TRP A 127 11.58 5.27 -3.22
C TRP A 127 10.84 4.40 -2.19
N LEU A 128 9.67 4.86 -1.71
CA LEU A 128 8.84 4.11 -0.78
C LEU A 128 8.28 2.82 -1.42
N MET A 129 7.82 2.90 -2.67
CA MET A 129 7.31 1.73 -3.41
C MET A 129 8.41 0.72 -3.74
N ALA A 130 9.60 1.23 -4.06
CA ALA A 130 10.66 0.45 -4.69
C ALA A 130 11.70 -0.04 -3.67
N TYR A 131 11.28 -0.44 -2.46
CA TYR A 131 12.18 -1.01 -1.46
C TYR A 131 13.01 -2.17 -2.07
N ASN A 132 14.34 -2.02 -2.04
CA ASN A 132 15.36 -2.86 -2.70
C ASN A 132 15.53 -2.72 -4.22
N VAL A 133 14.80 -1.83 -4.90
CA VAL A 133 15.04 -1.51 -6.31
C VAL A 133 16.05 -0.36 -6.40
N SER A 134 17.15 -0.63 -7.11
CA SER A 134 18.28 0.29 -7.26
C SER A 134 17.89 1.65 -7.86
N ALA A 135 18.70 2.69 -7.61
CA ALA A 135 18.62 4.01 -8.24
C ALA A 135 18.49 3.97 -9.79
N LYS A 136 18.88 2.85 -10.42
CA LYS A 136 18.66 2.59 -11.86
C LYS A 136 17.18 2.65 -12.26
N ALA A 137 16.25 2.23 -11.42
CA ALA A 137 14.81 2.29 -11.74
C ALA A 137 14.29 3.73 -11.84
N LEU A 138 14.89 4.64 -11.08
CA LEU A 138 14.63 6.08 -11.18
C LEU A 138 15.44 6.75 -12.31
N LYS A 139 16.32 6.00 -12.99
CA LYS A 139 17.30 6.52 -13.98
C LYS A 139 18.15 7.68 -13.45
N ILE A 140 18.29 7.81 -12.13
CA ILE A 140 19.14 8.81 -11.48
C ILE A 140 20.32 8.14 -10.80
N HIS A 141 21.40 8.88 -10.62
CA HIS A 141 22.57 8.39 -9.91
C HIS A 141 22.26 8.19 -8.41
N ARG A 142 22.87 7.18 -7.78
CA ARG A 142 22.65 6.87 -6.35
C ARG A 142 22.91 8.07 -5.41
N ASN A 143 23.90 8.90 -5.74
CA ASN A 143 24.21 10.09 -4.94
C ASN A 143 23.11 11.15 -5.07
N THR A 144 22.52 11.30 -6.25
CA THR A 144 21.38 12.21 -6.46
C THR A 144 20.16 11.75 -5.69
N LEU A 145 19.87 10.45 -5.69
CA LEU A 145 18.81 9.88 -4.86
C LEU A 145 19.06 10.17 -3.38
N SER A 146 20.28 9.88 -2.88
CA SER A 146 20.64 10.15 -1.49
C SER A 146 20.47 11.63 -1.13
N ALA A 147 20.95 12.55 -1.97
CA ALA A 147 20.83 13.99 -1.74
C ALA A 147 19.37 14.45 -1.69
N ARG A 148 18.51 13.92 -2.58
CA ARG A 148 17.07 14.21 -2.58
C ARG A 148 16.38 13.67 -1.33
N LEU A 149 16.69 12.44 -0.90
CA LEU A 149 16.12 11.87 0.33
C LEU A 149 16.53 12.67 1.56
N SER A 150 17.80 13.05 1.69
CA SER A 150 18.25 13.92 2.78
C SER A 150 17.65 15.32 2.73
N HIS A 151 17.30 15.82 1.53
CA HIS A 151 16.52 17.05 1.42
C HIS A 151 15.09 16.86 1.95
N ILE A 152 14.43 15.79 1.55
CA ILE A 152 13.07 15.45 2.01
C ILE A 152 13.04 15.28 3.53
N GLU A 153 14.01 14.59 4.12
CA GLU A 153 14.17 14.46 5.59
C GLU A 153 14.23 15.82 6.29
N ARG A 154 15.02 16.75 5.75
CA ARG A 154 15.13 18.11 6.30
C ARG A 154 13.83 18.90 6.17
N LEU A 155 13.14 18.81 5.03
CA LEU A 155 11.88 19.53 4.81
C LEU A 155 10.77 19.02 5.73
N LEU A 156 10.66 17.70 5.88
CA LEU A 156 9.62 17.06 6.69
C LEU A 156 9.99 16.94 8.17
N GLY A 157 11.25 17.23 8.54
CA GLY A 157 11.74 17.07 9.92
C GLY A 157 11.66 15.63 10.41
N CYS A 158 11.93 14.65 9.54
CA CYS A 158 11.74 13.23 9.82
C CYS A 158 12.98 12.39 9.50
N ASP A 159 13.02 11.18 10.04
CA ASP A 159 14.02 10.16 9.72
C ASP A 159 13.41 9.10 8.79
N LEU A 160 13.86 9.07 7.53
CA LEU A 160 13.35 8.12 6.54
C LEU A 160 13.88 6.71 6.78
N HIS A 161 14.84 6.46 7.66
CA HIS A 161 15.23 5.09 8.01
C HIS A 161 14.19 4.36 8.86
N GLN A 162 13.30 5.10 9.53
CA GLN A 162 12.28 4.53 10.40
C GLN A 162 11.08 4.01 9.62
N ILE A 163 10.65 2.77 9.90
CA ILE A 163 9.50 2.17 9.21
C ILE A 163 8.20 2.92 9.53
N ARG A 164 8.09 3.49 10.74
CA ARG A 164 6.98 4.36 11.14
C ARG A 164 6.86 5.54 10.18
N THR A 165 7.95 6.27 9.98
CA THR A 165 8.00 7.43 9.07
C THR A 165 7.64 7.00 7.66
N GLN A 166 8.27 5.92 7.16
CA GLN A 166 8.00 5.41 5.82
C GLN A 166 6.53 5.04 5.62
N ALA A 167 5.94 4.29 6.54
CA ALA A 167 4.53 3.86 6.46
C ALA A 167 3.55 5.04 6.54
N THR A 168 3.85 6.03 7.37
CA THR A 168 3.03 7.23 7.54
C THR A 168 3.07 8.10 6.28
N LEU A 169 4.25 8.31 5.70
CA LEU A 169 4.41 9.07 4.46
C LEU A 169 3.82 8.33 3.25
N ASP A 170 3.99 7.02 3.17
CA ASP A 170 3.36 6.17 2.15
C ASP A 170 1.84 6.29 2.19
N LEU A 171 1.25 6.19 3.38
CA LEU A 171 -0.19 6.36 3.58
C LEU A 171 -0.65 7.76 3.17
N ALA A 172 0.05 8.81 3.61
CA ALA A 172 -0.29 10.18 3.27
C ALA A 172 -0.25 10.43 1.76
N LEU A 173 0.78 9.92 1.07
CA LEU A 173 0.88 10.00 -0.38
C LEU A 173 -0.28 9.27 -1.06
N ARG A 174 -0.62 8.04 -0.63
CA ARG A 174 -1.75 7.28 -1.20
C ARG A 174 -3.09 8.01 -1.03
N ILE A 175 -3.33 8.62 0.13
CA ILE A 175 -4.54 9.43 0.37
C ILE A 175 -4.62 10.61 -0.59
N LEU A 176 -3.51 11.32 -0.82
CA LEU A 176 -3.50 12.48 -1.73
C LEU A 176 -3.70 12.07 -3.21
N HIS A 177 -3.24 10.88 -3.60
CA HIS A 177 -3.47 10.30 -4.92
C HIS A 177 -4.91 9.82 -5.13
N TYR A 178 -5.65 9.52 -4.05
CA TYR A 178 -7.04 9.10 -4.18
C TYR A 178 -7.93 10.21 -4.75
N PRO A 179 -8.89 9.88 -5.64
CA PRO A 179 -9.91 10.82 -6.06
C PRO A 179 -10.64 11.38 -4.85
N ARG A 180 -10.91 12.70 -4.87
CA ARG A 180 -11.69 13.33 -3.79
C ARG A 180 -13.07 12.67 -3.76
N SER A 181 -13.39 12.03 -2.65
CA SER A 181 -14.75 11.58 -2.39
C SER A 181 -15.56 12.79 -1.94
N SER A 182 -16.68 13.08 -2.61
CA SER A 182 -17.56 14.21 -2.33
C SER A 182 -18.43 14.03 -1.07
N SER A 183 -18.33 12.89 -0.42
CA SER A 183 -19.19 12.50 0.70
C SER A 183 -18.36 11.77 1.75
N GLY A 184 -17.95 12.51 2.78
CA GLY A 184 -17.35 11.96 3.98
C GLY A 184 -17.67 12.89 5.14
N ASP A 185 -18.22 12.33 6.22
CA ASP A 185 -18.40 13.08 7.46
C ASP A 185 -17.02 13.42 8.01
N HIS A 186 -16.80 14.69 8.33
CA HIS A 186 -15.53 15.12 8.92
C HIS A 186 -15.42 14.53 10.33
N GLN A 187 -14.39 13.71 10.54
CA GLN A 187 -13.94 13.32 11.87
C GLN A 187 -12.99 14.36 12.44
N ASP A 188 -12.99 14.49 13.77
CA ASP A 188 -12.19 15.49 14.50
C ASP A 188 -10.67 15.26 14.39
N SER A 189 -10.24 14.00 14.21
CA SER A 189 -8.83 13.65 14.10
C SER A 189 -8.58 12.38 13.32
N ILE A 190 -7.34 12.23 12.82
CA ILE A 190 -6.88 10.99 12.20
C ILE A 190 -6.95 9.81 13.18
N ASN A 191 -6.65 10.01 14.46
CA ASN A 191 -6.70 8.94 15.48
C ASN A 191 -8.14 8.48 15.75
N ALA A 192 -9.11 9.40 15.80
CA ALA A 192 -10.52 9.03 15.88
C ALA A 192 -10.92 8.17 14.67
N LEU A 193 -10.43 8.53 13.49
CA LEU A 193 -10.74 7.81 12.26
C LEU A 193 -10.09 6.41 12.22
N LEU A 194 -8.85 6.27 12.68
CA LEU A 194 -8.17 4.97 12.81
C LEU A 194 -8.88 4.01 13.77
N ASN A 195 -9.66 4.54 14.70
CA ASN A 195 -10.45 3.77 15.66
C ASN A 195 -11.84 3.36 15.15
N THR A 196 -12.24 3.77 13.93
CA THR A 196 -13.51 3.37 13.35
C THR A 196 -13.58 1.87 13.10
N ALA A 197 -14.79 1.31 13.14
CA ALA A 197 -15.01 -0.12 12.92
C ALA A 197 -14.49 -0.59 11.55
N ALA A 198 -14.63 0.25 10.51
CA ALA A 198 -14.14 -0.07 9.17
C ALA A 198 -12.61 -0.18 9.11
N VAL A 199 -11.88 0.74 9.75
CA VAL A 199 -10.42 0.72 9.78
C VAL A 199 -9.89 -0.43 10.66
N ARG A 200 -10.56 -0.72 11.78
CA ARG A 200 -10.23 -1.90 12.61
C ARG A 200 -10.46 -3.22 11.87
N LEU A 201 -11.57 -3.32 11.11
CA LEU A 201 -11.84 -4.49 10.28
C LEU A 201 -10.80 -4.65 9.16
N TRP A 202 -10.39 -3.54 8.54
CA TRP A 202 -9.27 -3.55 7.59
C TRP A 202 -8.01 -4.11 8.23
N ALA A 203 -7.58 -3.56 9.38
CA ALA A 203 -6.39 -4.01 10.08
C ALA A 203 -6.45 -5.50 10.46
N GLN A 204 -7.59 -5.95 10.98
CA GLN A 204 -7.82 -7.36 11.30
C GLN A 204 -7.65 -8.24 10.07
N ARG A 205 -8.24 -7.88 8.92
CA ARG A 205 -8.12 -8.64 7.67
C ARG A 205 -6.68 -8.80 7.20
N GLN A 206 -5.85 -7.76 7.37
CA GLN A 206 -4.42 -7.84 7.01
C GLN A 206 -3.67 -8.86 7.87
N LEU A 207 -4.11 -9.06 9.12
CA LEU A 207 -3.42 -9.89 10.11
C LEU A 207 -4.04 -11.28 10.30
N THR A 208 -5.27 -11.52 9.82
CA THR A 208 -6.00 -12.79 10.00
C THR A 208 -5.14 -14.05 9.81
N PRO A 209 -4.30 -14.18 8.75
CA PRO A 209 -3.49 -15.39 8.57
C PRO A 209 -2.41 -15.62 9.65
N LEU A 210 -2.12 -14.60 10.46
CA LEU A 210 -1.12 -14.62 11.54
C LEU A 210 -1.74 -14.65 12.94
N LEU A 211 -3.06 -14.51 13.07
CA LEU A 211 -3.78 -14.52 14.36
C LEU A 211 -4.24 -15.93 14.77
N THR A 212 -3.78 -16.98 14.07
CA THR A 212 -4.02 -18.37 14.47
C THR A 212 -2.98 -18.82 15.49
N ASP A 213 -3.35 -19.78 16.35
CA ASP A 213 -2.45 -20.32 17.39
C ASP A 213 -1.14 -20.87 16.78
N ASP A 214 -1.23 -21.54 15.61
CA ASP A 214 -0.09 -22.10 14.89
C ASP A 214 0.83 -21.04 14.25
N ALA A 215 0.38 -19.79 14.13
CA ALA A 215 1.11 -18.70 13.49
C ALA A 215 1.76 -17.73 14.49
N GLN A 216 1.70 -18.01 15.80
CA GLN A 216 2.20 -17.09 16.82
C GLN A 216 3.70 -16.76 16.67
N GLN A 217 4.53 -17.75 16.32
CA GLN A 217 5.95 -17.53 16.01
C GLN A 217 6.15 -16.58 14.80
N SER A 218 5.26 -16.68 13.80
CA SER A 218 5.28 -15.84 12.61
C SER A 218 4.87 -14.40 12.95
N LEU A 219 3.86 -14.22 13.80
CA LEU A 219 3.46 -12.90 14.31
C LEU A 219 4.57 -12.26 15.15
N THR A 220 5.21 -13.00 16.05
CA THR A 220 6.37 -12.52 16.82
C THR A 220 7.53 -12.11 15.92
N THR A 221 7.82 -12.90 14.88
CA THR A 221 8.87 -12.55 13.91
C THR A 221 8.52 -11.26 13.16
N LEU A 222 7.28 -11.11 12.71
CA LEU A 222 6.81 -9.91 12.01
C LEU A 222 6.92 -8.66 12.91
N ARG A 223 6.45 -8.74 14.16
CA ARG A 223 6.55 -7.66 15.14
C ARG A 223 8.00 -7.26 15.41
N ALA A 224 8.89 -8.22 15.65
CA ALA A 224 10.31 -7.94 15.87
C ALA A 224 10.97 -7.29 14.64
N TRP A 225 10.61 -7.75 13.44
CA TRP A 225 11.13 -7.21 12.19
C TRP A 225 10.71 -5.77 11.95
N LEU A 226 9.43 -5.46 12.18
CA LEU A 226 8.90 -4.10 12.05
C LEU A 226 9.37 -3.18 13.17
N ALA A 227 9.54 -3.68 14.40
CA ALA A 227 10.16 -2.92 15.50
C ALA A 227 11.63 -2.58 15.22
N SER A 228 12.29 -3.38 14.36
CA SER A 228 13.67 -3.19 13.91
C SER A 228 13.77 -2.47 12.56
N ASP A 229 12.79 -1.63 12.21
CA ASP A 229 12.73 -0.87 10.95
C ASP A 229 12.90 -1.71 9.66
N ALA A 230 12.37 -2.94 9.70
CA ALA A 230 12.51 -3.92 8.62
C ALA A 230 13.98 -4.35 8.32
N ARG A 231 14.91 -4.13 9.25
CA ARG A 231 16.33 -4.50 9.11
C ARG A 231 16.61 -5.92 9.59
N LEU A 232 17.11 -6.78 8.70
CA LEU A 232 17.32 -8.21 8.97
C LEU A 232 18.38 -8.48 10.06
N ASP A 233 19.46 -7.69 10.08
CA ASP A 233 20.54 -7.76 11.07
C ASP A 233 20.05 -7.44 12.48
N MET A 234 19.32 -6.34 12.64
CA MET A 234 18.75 -5.91 13.92
C MET A 234 17.66 -6.88 14.40
N THR A 235 16.83 -7.36 13.50
CA THR A 235 15.81 -8.36 13.81
C THR A 235 16.43 -9.68 14.27
N ALA A 236 17.50 -10.12 13.61
CA ALA A 236 18.22 -11.33 13.97
C ALA A 236 18.82 -11.24 15.37
N ALA A 237 19.42 -10.09 15.70
CA ALA A 237 19.92 -9.80 17.04
C ALA A 237 18.78 -9.80 18.08
N ALA A 238 17.66 -9.11 17.80
CA ALA A 238 16.52 -9.04 18.70
C ALA A 238 15.82 -10.39 18.93
N LEU A 239 15.86 -11.29 17.94
CA LEU A 239 15.30 -12.64 18.03
C LEU A 239 16.33 -13.70 18.46
N GLU A 240 17.59 -13.30 18.71
CA GLU A 240 18.71 -14.18 19.04
C GLU A 240 18.89 -15.35 18.06
N ILE A 241 18.75 -15.06 16.75
CA ILE A 241 18.95 -16.03 15.67
C ILE A 241 19.88 -15.47 14.60
N SER A 242 20.26 -16.29 13.62
CA SER A 242 21.06 -15.82 12.49
C SER A 242 20.24 -15.00 11.49
N VAL A 243 20.90 -14.12 10.72
CA VAL A 243 20.27 -13.36 9.61
C VAL A 243 19.62 -14.28 8.57
N PRO A 244 20.25 -15.39 8.11
CA PRO A 244 19.58 -16.37 7.26
C PRO A 244 18.35 -17.01 7.92
N GLY A 245 18.40 -17.29 9.23
CA GLY A 245 17.28 -17.81 10.00
C GLY A 245 16.10 -16.84 10.03
N THR A 246 16.38 -15.55 10.27
CA THR A 246 15.39 -14.47 10.21
C THR A 246 14.74 -14.37 8.83
N ARG A 247 15.54 -14.38 7.76
CA ARG A 247 15.05 -14.40 6.37
C ARG A 247 14.13 -15.60 6.13
N LYS A 248 14.53 -16.80 6.55
CA LYS A 248 13.70 -18.02 6.41
C LYS A 248 12.36 -17.89 7.15
N ARG A 249 12.35 -17.31 8.34
CA ARG A 249 11.11 -17.06 9.10
C ARG A 249 10.23 -16.02 8.39
N LEU A 250 10.80 -14.92 7.88
CA LEU A 250 10.04 -13.92 7.12
C LEU A 250 9.46 -14.50 5.81
N LEU A 251 10.19 -15.36 5.10
CA LEU A 251 9.63 -16.10 3.94
C LEU A 251 8.47 -17.03 4.33
N ARG A 252 8.41 -17.51 5.58
CA ARG A 252 7.23 -18.23 6.08
C ARG A 252 6.06 -17.28 6.33
N VAL A 253 6.32 -16.10 6.90
CA VAL A 253 5.30 -15.04 7.05
C VAL A 253 4.74 -14.63 5.69
N GLU A 254 5.61 -14.43 4.69
CA GLU A 254 5.20 -14.13 3.30
C GLU A 254 4.27 -15.19 2.72
N ARG A 255 4.54 -16.47 2.98
CA ARG A 255 3.68 -17.57 2.50
C ARG A 255 2.35 -17.64 3.24
N LEU A 256 2.30 -17.32 4.52
CA LEU A 256 1.04 -17.28 5.27
C LEU A 256 0.18 -16.09 4.83
N LEU A 257 0.79 -14.93 4.66
CA LEU A 257 0.13 -13.73 4.19
C LEU A 257 -0.13 -13.74 2.68
N GLN A 258 0.60 -14.59 1.94
CA GLN A 258 0.72 -14.59 0.48
C GLN A 258 1.05 -13.19 -0.10
N ARG A 259 1.84 -12.43 0.64
CA ARG A 259 2.28 -11.08 0.27
C ARG A 259 3.78 -10.99 0.44
N SER A 260 4.42 -10.25 -0.46
CA SER A 260 5.85 -10.01 -0.39
C SER A 260 6.19 -9.09 0.78
N LEU A 261 7.24 -9.40 1.53
CA LEU A 261 7.78 -8.59 2.62
C LEU A 261 9.20 -8.12 2.29
N LEU A 262 10.03 -9.02 1.76
CA LEU A 262 11.45 -8.82 1.52
C LEU A 262 11.76 -8.28 0.12
N ILE A 263 10.86 -8.52 -0.84
CA ILE A 263 11.03 -8.08 -2.22
C ILE A 263 9.99 -7.00 -2.53
N GLY A 264 10.44 -5.91 -3.14
CA GLY A 264 9.56 -4.83 -3.55
C GLY A 264 8.62 -5.27 -4.69
N PRO A 265 7.41 -4.72 -4.73
CA PRO A 265 6.73 -3.92 -3.69
C PRO A 265 6.30 -4.77 -2.48
N SER A 266 6.51 -4.21 -1.28
CA SER A 266 6.40 -4.91 0.01
C SER A 266 5.15 -4.50 0.79
N ALA A 267 4.49 -5.45 1.44
CA ALA A 267 3.34 -5.23 2.32
C ALA A 267 3.70 -4.64 3.69
N ARG A 268 4.98 -4.35 3.94
CA ARG A 268 5.48 -3.93 5.26
C ARG A 268 4.79 -2.69 5.83
N TYR A 269 4.46 -1.69 5.02
CA TYR A 269 3.80 -0.47 5.51
C TYR A 269 2.37 -0.74 5.94
N ASP A 270 1.61 -1.46 5.12
CA ASP A 270 0.25 -1.87 5.47
C ASP A 270 0.23 -2.76 6.72
N LEU A 271 1.21 -3.66 6.86
CA LEU A 271 1.30 -4.53 8.05
C LEU A 271 1.74 -3.77 9.29
N TRP A 272 2.62 -2.78 9.16
CA TRP A 272 2.95 -1.87 10.25
C TRP A 272 1.71 -1.10 10.71
N LEU A 273 0.97 -0.50 9.78
CA LEU A 273 -0.28 0.22 10.06
C LEU A 273 -1.33 -0.71 10.69
N ALA A 274 -1.52 -1.90 10.13
CA ALA A 274 -2.46 -2.89 10.64
C ALA A 274 -2.13 -3.32 12.08
N LEU A 275 -0.87 -3.58 12.40
CA LEU A 275 -0.45 -3.90 13.77
C LEU A 275 -0.71 -2.73 14.72
N ARG A 276 -0.42 -1.49 14.31
CA ARG A 276 -0.70 -0.31 15.15
C ARG A 276 -2.18 -0.13 15.45
N ILE A 277 -3.03 -0.24 14.42
CA ILE A 277 -4.48 -0.15 14.56
C ILE A 277 -5.00 -1.31 15.43
N HIS A 278 -4.48 -2.53 15.23
CA HIS A 278 -4.88 -3.70 16.00
C HIS A 278 -4.49 -3.60 17.48
N ASP A 279 -3.28 -3.11 17.76
CA ASP A 279 -2.74 -2.94 19.12
C ASP A 279 -3.28 -1.66 19.82
N GLY A 280 -4.00 -0.79 19.09
CA GLY A 280 -4.61 0.43 19.63
C GLY A 280 -3.62 1.58 19.86
N HIS A 281 -2.56 1.66 19.05
CA HIS A 281 -1.51 2.68 19.15
C HIS A 281 -1.70 3.79 18.11
N ASP A 282 -1.31 5.01 18.48
CA ASP A 282 -1.27 6.17 17.57
C ASP A 282 -0.15 6.04 16.50
N LEU A 283 -0.32 6.80 15.40
CA LEU A 283 0.64 6.90 14.28
C LEU A 283 1.98 7.50 14.70
#